data_AF-A0A963IEA6-F1
#
_entry.id   AF-A0A963IEA6-F1
#
_cell.length_a   1.000
_cell.length_b   1.000
_cell.length_c   1.000
_cell.angle_alpha   90.00
_cell.angle_beta   90.00
_cell.angle_gamma   90.00
#
_symmetry.space_group_name_H-M   'P 1'
#
loop_
_entity.id
_entity.type
_entity.pdbx_description
1 polymer ?
#
loop_
_entity_poly.entity_id
_entity_poly.type
_entity_poly.pdbx_seq_one_letter_code
_entity_poly.pdbx_strand_id
1 'polypeptide(L)'
;CGNGARCFVRFVHDQGLTDKTAIRVETRGGIIAPRLEADGQVTVDMGVPVLDPARVPFASDSDAAVQPLQVGEATLAITAVSMGNPHAVQVVADVDAAPVASQGPAIESHPRFPARVNAGFMQVLDAHHVRLRVYERGAGETLACGTGACAAVVAGVLRELLLSPVTVDTRGGRLQIAWDGPGTPVRMTGPAVRVFDAEIDID
;
A
#
# COMPACT_ATOMS: atom_id res chain seq x y z
N CYS A 1 -8.04 4.27 -4.43
CA CYS A 1 -6.80 3.60 -4.87
C CYS A 1 -5.76 4.69 -5.17
N GLY A 2 -4.60 4.66 -4.51
CA GLY A 2 -3.58 5.71 -4.66
C GLY A 2 -2.94 5.77 -6.06
N ASN A 3 -2.84 4.65 -6.77
CA ASN A 3 -2.34 4.63 -8.15
C ASN A 3 -3.25 5.44 -9.10
N GLY A 4 -4.57 5.25 -9.00
CA GLY A 4 -5.54 5.99 -9.81
C GLY A 4 -5.53 7.50 -9.51
N ALA A 5 -5.31 7.89 -8.25
CA ALA A 5 -5.16 9.30 -7.88
C ALA A 5 -3.97 9.97 -8.57
N ARG A 6 -2.83 9.27 -8.67
CA ARG A 6 -1.67 9.78 -9.42
C ARG A 6 -1.96 9.96 -10.90
N CYS A 7 -2.58 8.95 -11.52
CA CYS A 7 -3.00 9.04 -12.92
C CYS A 7 -3.97 10.19 -13.18
N PHE A 8 -4.91 10.44 -12.27
CA PHE A 8 -5.89 11.51 -12.41
C PHE A 8 -5.25 12.91 -12.43
N VAL A 9 -4.34 13.22 -11.48
CA VAL A 9 -3.64 14.52 -11.48
C VAL A 9 -2.89 14.73 -12.77
N ARG A 10 -2.16 13.68 -13.20
CA ARG A 10 -1.38 13.76 -14.43
C ARG A 10 -2.29 14.00 -15.63
N PHE A 11 -3.41 13.29 -15.72
CA PHE A 11 -4.41 13.47 -16.77
C PHE A 11 -4.96 14.89 -16.82
N VAL A 12 -5.47 15.44 -15.71
CA VAL A 12 -6.10 16.78 -15.74
C VAL A 12 -5.09 17.89 -16.05
N HIS A 13 -3.83 17.72 -15.64
CA HIS A 13 -2.76 18.65 -15.97
C HIS A 13 -2.35 18.52 -17.46
N ASP A 14 -2.14 17.30 -17.95
CA ASP A 14 -1.74 17.04 -19.34
C ASP A 14 -2.83 17.47 -20.34
N GLN A 15 -4.11 17.41 -19.95
CA GLN A 15 -5.25 17.87 -20.74
C GLN A 15 -5.52 19.39 -20.61
N GLY A 16 -4.72 20.13 -19.84
CA GLY A 16 -4.90 21.57 -19.64
C GLY A 16 -6.19 21.95 -18.90
N LEU A 17 -6.80 21.01 -18.17
CA LEU A 17 -8.03 21.25 -17.39
C LEU A 17 -7.75 22.04 -16.09
N THR A 18 -6.48 22.11 -15.69
CA THR A 18 -6.01 22.97 -14.60
C THR A 18 -4.52 23.28 -14.76
N ASP A 19 -4.12 24.46 -14.28
CA ASP A 19 -2.73 24.90 -14.11
C ASP A 19 -2.17 24.63 -12.69
N LYS A 20 -3.02 24.12 -11.79
CA LYS A 20 -2.65 23.85 -10.40
C LYS A 20 -1.85 22.56 -10.33
N THR A 21 -0.72 22.62 -9.62
CA THR A 21 0.09 21.43 -9.30
C THR A 21 -0.47 20.65 -8.11
N ALA A 22 -1.27 21.25 -7.24
CA ALA A 22 -1.99 20.55 -6.17
C ALA A 22 -3.50 20.73 -6.35
N ILE A 23 -4.23 19.62 -6.41
CA ILE A 23 -5.67 19.62 -6.65
C ILE A 23 -6.40 18.86 -5.55
N ARG A 24 -7.61 19.30 -5.22
CA ARG A 24 -8.52 18.56 -4.33
C ARG A 24 -9.47 17.75 -5.17
N VAL A 25 -9.50 16.43 -4.94
CA VAL A 25 -10.33 15.49 -5.70
C VAL A 25 -11.30 14.84 -4.74
N GLU A 26 -12.59 14.99 -4.99
CA GLU A 26 -13.62 14.25 -4.26
C GLU A 26 -13.65 12.80 -4.77
N THR A 27 -13.55 11.86 -3.85
CA THR A 27 -13.65 10.42 -4.14
C THR A 27 -14.72 9.80 -3.25
N ARG A 28 -15.12 8.56 -3.55
CA ARG A 28 -15.98 7.78 -2.65
C ARG A 28 -15.39 7.63 -1.24
N GLY A 29 -14.07 7.70 -1.10
CA GLY A 29 -13.36 7.63 0.19
C GLY A 29 -13.13 8.99 0.86
N GLY A 30 -13.72 10.07 0.34
CA GLY A 30 -13.50 11.44 0.80
C GLY A 30 -12.58 12.25 -0.13
N ILE A 31 -12.23 13.46 0.32
CA ILE A 31 -11.39 14.38 -0.45
C ILE A 31 -9.92 14.01 -0.29
N ILE A 32 -9.23 13.82 -1.41
CA ILE A 32 -7.76 13.65 -1.47
C ILE A 32 -7.12 14.90 -2.07
N ALA A 33 -5.85 15.15 -1.75
CA ALA A 33 -5.10 16.31 -2.23
C ALA A 33 -3.78 15.92 -2.93
N PRO A 34 -3.84 15.21 -4.08
CA PRO A 34 -2.63 14.82 -4.80
C PRO A 34 -1.92 16.04 -5.44
N ARG A 35 -0.58 15.95 -5.51
CA ARG A 35 0.32 17.01 -5.95
C ARG A 35 1.27 16.51 -7.03
N LEU A 36 1.30 17.18 -8.18
CA LEU A 36 2.33 17.05 -9.21
C LEU A 36 3.59 17.78 -8.74
N GLU A 37 4.70 17.05 -8.68
CA GLU A 37 6.01 17.54 -8.29
C GLU A 37 6.78 18.08 -9.50
N ALA A 38 7.81 18.88 -9.25
CA ALA A 38 8.62 19.53 -10.30
C ALA A 38 9.37 18.52 -11.19
N ASP A 39 9.67 17.32 -10.67
CA ASP A 39 10.30 16.22 -11.41
C ASP A 39 9.30 15.35 -12.19
N GLY A 40 8.01 15.72 -12.16
CA GLY A 40 6.93 15.01 -12.86
C GLY A 40 6.35 13.81 -12.09
N GLN A 41 6.82 13.52 -10.87
CA GLN A 41 6.20 12.56 -9.98
C GLN A 41 4.92 13.12 -9.36
N VAL A 42 4.09 12.23 -8.79
CA VAL A 42 2.88 12.65 -8.07
C VAL A 42 2.92 12.14 -6.64
N THR A 43 2.81 13.06 -5.69
CA THR A 43 2.64 12.79 -4.26
C THR A 43 1.17 12.77 -3.90
N VAL A 44 0.74 11.76 -3.15
CA VAL A 44 -0.63 11.61 -2.65
C VAL A 44 -0.59 11.50 -1.13
N ASP A 45 -1.40 12.30 -0.45
CA ASP A 45 -1.73 12.08 0.96
C ASP A 45 -2.67 10.87 1.06
N MET A 46 -2.18 9.81 1.68
CA MET A 46 -2.87 8.52 1.83
C MET A 46 -3.65 8.44 3.15
N GLY A 47 -3.68 9.52 3.93
CA GLY A 47 -4.33 9.60 5.22
C GLY A 47 -3.54 8.94 6.34
N VAL A 48 -4.09 9.05 7.55
CA VAL A 48 -3.52 8.45 8.77
C VAL A 48 -3.80 6.94 8.75
N PRO A 49 -2.79 6.08 8.95
CA PRO A 49 -3.00 4.65 9.01
C PRO A 49 -3.77 4.28 10.28
N VAL A 50 -4.64 3.28 10.17
CA VAL A 50 -5.38 2.73 11.31
C VAL A 50 -4.66 1.47 11.79
N LEU A 51 -4.30 1.46 13.07
CA LEU A 51 -3.51 0.39 13.71
C LEU A 51 -4.31 -0.43 14.74
N ASP A 52 -5.42 0.11 15.23
CA ASP A 52 -6.34 -0.58 16.13
C ASP A 52 -6.93 -1.83 15.42
N PRO A 53 -6.67 -3.05 15.93
CA PRO A 53 -7.14 -4.29 15.31
C PRO A 53 -8.63 -4.29 14.98
N ALA A 54 -9.48 -3.77 15.86
CA ALA A 54 -10.93 -3.76 15.66
C ALA A 54 -11.33 -2.89 14.45
N ARG A 55 -10.58 -1.82 14.20
CA ARG A 55 -10.78 -0.92 13.06
C ARG A 55 -10.06 -1.38 11.78
N VAL A 56 -9.12 -2.33 11.88
CA VAL A 56 -8.47 -3.03 10.75
C VAL A 56 -9.28 -4.26 10.28
N PRO A 57 -10.54 -4.40 10.70
CA PRO A 57 -11.20 -5.70 10.94
C PRO A 57 -10.27 -6.90 11.11
N PHE A 58 -9.45 -6.88 12.17
CA PHE A 58 -8.56 -7.96 12.56
C PHE A 58 -8.93 -8.44 13.97
N ALA A 59 -9.39 -9.68 14.09
CA ALA A 59 -9.67 -10.31 15.37
C ALA A 59 -8.35 -10.52 16.13
N SER A 60 -8.18 -9.78 17.21
CA SER A 60 -6.97 -9.78 18.02
C SER A 60 -7.32 -9.75 19.50
N ASP A 61 -6.55 -10.49 20.25
CA ASP A 61 -6.50 -10.62 21.70
C ASP A 61 -5.26 -9.89 22.29
N SER A 62 -4.52 -9.16 21.45
CA SER A 62 -3.35 -8.37 21.82
C SER A 62 -3.33 -7.00 21.11
N ASP A 63 -2.75 -6.00 21.78
CA ASP A 63 -2.45 -4.69 21.20
C ASP A 63 -1.03 -4.61 20.60
N ALA A 64 -0.29 -5.73 20.57
CA ALA A 64 1.04 -5.76 19.99
C ALA A 64 0.99 -5.48 18.48
N ALA A 65 1.94 -4.67 18.00
CA ALA A 65 2.07 -4.35 16.58
C ALA A 65 2.47 -5.57 15.73
N VAL A 66 3.15 -6.55 16.33
CA VAL A 66 3.51 -7.82 15.68
C VAL A 66 2.74 -8.93 16.37
N GLN A 67 2.04 -9.73 15.59
CA GLN A 67 1.21 -10.81 16.10
C GLN A 67 1.39 -12.10 15.30
N PRO A 68 1.27 -13.27 15.96
CA PRO A 68 1.33 -14.55 15.27
C PRO A 68 0.04 -14.80 14.46
N LEU A 69 0.18 -15.29 13.24
CA LEU A 69 -0.92 -15.74 12.39
C LEU A 69 -0.62 -17.18 11.94
N GLN A 70 -1.46 -18.12 12.37
CA GLN A 70 -1.29 -19.52 11.99
C GLN A 70 -1.80 -19.76 10.57
N VAL A 71 -0.91 -20.10 9.65
CA VAL A 71 -1.22 -20.38 8.25
C VAL A 71 -0.69 -21.77 7.89
N GLY A 72 -1.60 -22.76 7.91
CA GLY A 72 -1.22 -24.17 7.81
C GLY A 72 -0.35 -24.59 9.01
N GLU A 73 0.82 -25.16 8.73
CA GLU A 73 1.80 -25.53 9.77
C GLU A 73 2.72 -24.36 10.18
N ALA A 74 2.71 -23.25 9.44
CA ALA A 74 3.56 -22.11 9.72
C ALA A 74 2.89 -21.09 10.65
N THR A 75 3.65 -20.54 11.59
CA THR A 75 3.25 -19.36 12.36
C THR A 75 3.96 -18.14 11.79
N LEU A 76 3.20 -17.22 11.18
CA LEU A 76 3.72 -16.01 10.56
C LEU A 76 3.70 -14.85 11.56
N ALA A 77 4.74 -14.02 11.59
CA ALA A 77 4.74 -12.77 12.35
C ALA A 77 4.20 -11.63 11.48
N ILE A 78 2.94 -11.23 11.67
CA ILE A 78 2.26 -10.21 10.85
C ILE A 78 2.05 -8.92 11.63
N THR A 79 1.96 -7.81 10.89
CA THR A 79 1.48 -6.52 11.39
C THR A 79 0.25 -6.14 10.59
N ALA A 80 -0.86 -5.90 11.30
CA ALA A 80 -2.13 -5.52 10.70
C ALA A 80 -2.22 -3.99 10.60
N VAL A 81 -2.46 -3.47 9.39
CA VAL A 81 -2.56 -2.03 9.13
C VAL A 81 -3.74 -1.80 8.21
N SER A 82 -4.52 -0.73 8.42
CA SER A 82 -5.51 -0.28 7.45
C SER A 82 -5.16 1.09 6.89
N MET A 83 -5.14 1.18 5.56
CA MET A 83 -5.03 2.44 4.79
C MET A 83 -6.39 2.84 4.20
N GLY A 84 -7.48 2.51 4.90
CA GLY A 84 -8.85 2.50 4.38
C GLY A 84 -9.28 1.14 3.81
N ASN A 85 -8.32 0.23 3.59
CA ASN A 85 -8.52 -1.19 3.36
C ASN A 85 -7.51 -2.00 4.20
N PRO A 86 -7.83 -3.23 4.62
CA PRO A 86 -6.99 -4.00 5.55
C PRO A 86 -5.78 -4.63 4.86
N HIS A 87 -4.63 -4.62 5.54
CA HIS A 87 -3.37 -5.23 5.12
C HIS A 87 -2.76 -6.05 6.26
N ALA A 88 -2.26 -7.24 5.94
CA ALA A 88 -1.46 -8.08 6.82
C ALA A 88 -0.05 -8.14 6.22
N VAL A 89 0.91 -7.50 6.87
CA VAL A 89 2.29 -7.41 6.38
C VAL A 89 3.18 -8.36 7.17
N GLN A 90 3.88 -9.24 6.46
CA GLN A 90 4.96 -10.06 7.03
C GLN A 90 6.33 -9.66 6.44
N VAL A 91 7.38 -9.90 7.23
CA VAL A 91 8.76 -9.75 6.77
C VAL A 91 9.26 -11.11 6.28
N VAL A 92 9.86 -11.14 5.09
CA VAL A 92 10.43 -12.33 4.46
C VAL A 92 11.91 -12.11 4.16
N ALA A 93 12.68 -13.20 4.14
CA ALA A 93 14.12 -13.14 3.82
C ALA A 93 14.39 -12.77 2.36
N ASP A 94 13.54 -13.26 1.44
CA ASP A 94 13.62 -13.01 0.01
C ASP A 94 12.21 -12.96 -0.58
N VAL A 95 11.84 -11.86 -1.24
CA VAL A 95 10.53 -11.75 -1.91
C VAL A 95 10.41 -12.67 -3.12
N ASP A 96 11.49 -13.03 -3.79
CA ASP A 96 11.44 -13.87 -5.00
C ASP A 96 11.12 -15.32 -4.63
N ALA A 97 11.69 -15.81 -3.53
CA ALA A 97 11.40 -17.11 -2.95
C ALA A 97 10.15 -17.14 -2.05
N ALA A 98 9.54 -15.98 -1.74
CA ALA A 98 8.40 -15.91 -0.85
C ALA A 98 7.20 -16.71 -1.40
N PRO A 99 6.50 -17.49 -0.54
CA PRO A 99 5.40 -18.37 -0.94
C PRO A 99 4.08 -17.61 -1.17
N VAL A 100 4.10 -16.55 -1.98
CA VAL A 100 2.95 -15.66 -2.23
C VAL A 100 1.75 -16.44 -2.79
N ALA A 101 1.98 -17.41 -3.68
CA ALA A 101 0.92 -18.18 -4.30
C ALA A 101 0.19 -19.12 -3.32
N SER A 102 0.89 -19.66 -2.31
CA SER A 102 0.29 -20.58 -1.34
C SER A 102 -0.15 -19.88 -0.05
N GLN A 103 0.66 -18.96 0.49
CA GLN A 103 0.30 -18.21 1.70
C GLN A 103 -0.64 -17.03 1.42
N GLY A 104 -0.56 -16.40 0.24
CA GLY A 104 -1.39 -15.23 -0.10
C GLY A 104 -2.90 -15.50 0.05
N PRO A 105 -3.46 -16.53 -0.61
CA PRO A 105 -4.87 -16.89 -0.44
C PRO A 105 -5.22 -17.26 1.01
N ALA A 106 -4.34 -18.00 1.69
CA ALA A 106 -4.57 -18.45 3.05
C ALA A 106 -4.59 -17.30 4.08
N ILE A 107 -3.78 -16.26 3.86
CA ILE A 107 -3.82 -15.02 4.63
C ILE A 107 -5.06 -14.20 4.26
N GLU A 108 -5.34 -14.04 2.95
CA GLU A 108 -6.46 -13.24 2.44
C GLU A 108 -7.80 -13.66 3.05
N SER A 109 -8.05 -14.96 3.13
CA SER A 109 -9.29 -15.54 3.67
C SER A 109 -9.17 -16.00 5.12
N HIS A 110 -8.12 -15.61 5.85
CA HIS A 110 -7.87 -16.11 7.19
C HIS A 110 -9.02 -15.71 8.16
N PRO A 111 -9.51 -16.61 9.03
CA PRO A 111 -10.66 -16.33 9.92
C PRO A 111 -10.52 -15.11 10.82
N ARG A 112 -9.28 -14.75 11.20
CA ARG A 112 -8.98 -13.51 11.95
C ARG A 112 -9.24 -12.22 11.15
N PHE A 113 -9.42 -12.29 9.83
CA PHE A 113 -9.77 -11.14 8.98
C PHE A 113 -11.17 -11.34 8.38
N PRO A 114 -12.26 -11.05 9.12
CA PRO A 114 -13.63 -11.27 8.65
C PRO A 114 -13.97 -10.51 7.36
N ALA A 115 -13.33 -9.36 7.13
CA ALA A 115 -13.49 -8.57 5.90
C ALA A 115 -12.50 -8.96 4.78
N ARG A 116 -11.80 -10.09 4.94
CA ARG A 116 -10.60 -10.49 4.18
C ARG A 116 -9.50 -9.43 4.22
N VAL A 117 -8.31 -9.75 3.70
CA VAL A 117 -7.14 -8.87 3.85
C VAL A 117 -6.20 -8.92 2.64
N ASN A 118 -5.48 -7.83 2.37
CA ASN A 118 -4.35 -7.88 1.43
C ASN A 118 -3.12 -8.43 2.16
N ALA A 119 -2.47 -9.45 1.59
CA ALA A 119 -1.28 -10.06 2.19
C ALA A 119 0.00 -9.47 1.59
N GLY A 120 0.78 -8.75 2.39
CA GLY A 120 2.04 -8.12 1.99
C GLY A 120 3.26 -8.93 2.44
N PHE A 121 4.18 -9.18 1.52
CA PHE A 121 5.44 -9.90 1.73
C PHE A 121 6.60 -8.93 1.53
N MET A 122 7.15 -8.40 2.62
CA MET A 122 8.17 -7.36 2.61
C MET A 122 9.55 -7.94 2.88
N GLN A 123 10.50 -7.71 1.99
CA GLN A 123 11.92 -7.93 2.26
C GLN A 123 12.58 -6.60 2.59
N VAL A 124 13.22 -6.52 3.74
CA VAL A 124 14.02 -5.36 4.13
C VAL A 124 15.42 -5.51 3.53
N LEU A 125 15.83 -4.56 2.69
CA LEU A 125 17.18 -4.51 2.13
C LEU A 125 18.09 -3.67 3.04
N ASP A 126 17.58 -2.51 3.45
CA ASP A 126 18.16 -1.64 4.47
C ASP A 126 17.07 -0.79 5.13
N ALA A 127 17.45 0.12 6.04
CA ALA A 127 16.50 0.93 6.81
C ALA A 127 15.64 1.87 5.94
N HIS A 128 16.05 2.19 4.71
CA HIS A 128 15.37 3.10 3.79
C HIS A 128 14.90 2.42 2.49
N HIS A 129 15.06 1.10 2.36
CA HIS A 129 14.76 0.37 1.13
C HIS A 129 14.19 -1.02 1.38
N VAL A 130 13.02 -1.28 0.81
CA VAL A 130 12.36 -2.60 0.83
C VAL A 130 11.94 -3.06 -0.56
N ARG A 131 11.81 -4.37 -0.72
CA ARG A 131 11.07 -4.99 -1.84
C ARG A 131 9.73 -5.52 -1.33
N LEU A 132 8.70 -5.47 -2.15
CA LEU A 132 7.35 -5.86 -1.76
C LEU A 132 6.62 -6.63 -2.86
N ARG A 133 6.00 -7.74 -2.48
CA ARG A 133 4.96 -8.43 -3.25
C ARG A 133 3.66 -8.43 -2.46
N VAL A 134 2.53 -8.30 -3.14
CA VAL A 134 1.21 -8.23 -2.51
C VAL A 134 0.25 -9.17 -3.19
N TYR A 135 -0.42 -10.00 -2.39
CA TYR A 135 -1.62 -10.72 -2.80
C TYR A 135 -2.84 -9.89 -2.38
N GLU A 136 -3.52 -9.29 -3.34
CA GLU A 136 -4.66 -8.40 -3.11
C GLU A 136 -5.97 -9.16 -2.94
N ARG A 137 -6.78 -8.65 -2.00
CA ARG A 137 -8.12 -9.16 -1.68
C ARG A 137 -8.99 -9.17 -2.94
N GLY A 138 -9.41 -10.37 -3.36
CA GLY A 138 -10.25 -10.58 -4.54
C GLY A 138 -9.57 -10.38 -5.90
N ALA A 139 -8.27 -10.09 -5.96
CA ALA A 139 -7.54 -9.87 -7.21
C ALA A 139 -6.32 -10.79 -7.39
N GLY A 140 -5.83 -11.43 -6.32
CA GLY A 140 -4.63 -12.25 -6.38
C GLY A 140 -3.35 -11.43 -6.34
N GLU A 141 -2.22 -12.01 -6.76
CA GLU A 141 -0.96 -11.26 -6.81
C GLU A 141 -1.00 -10.18 -7.89
N THR A 142 -0.78 -8.92 -7.50
CA THR A 142 -0.74 -7.77 -8.41
C THR A 142 0.69 -7.25 -8.60
N LEU A 143 0.92 -6.51 -9.69
CA LEU A 143 2.23 -5.93 -9.97
C LEU A 143 2.61 -4.83 -8.97
N ALA A 144 1.64 -4.01 -8.56
CA ALA A 144 1.85 -2.93 -7.60
C ALA A 144 0.57 -2.61 -6.85
N CYS A 145 0.67 -2.51 -5.52
CA CYS A 145 -0.42 -2.09 -4.64
C CYS A 145 0.01 -0.86 -3.84
N GLY A 146 -0.51 0.33 -4.18
CA GLY A 146 -0.11 1.58 -3.52
C GLY A 146 -0.43 1.61 -2.03
N THR A 147 -1.63 1.17 -1.63
CA THR A 147 -1.98 1.07 -0.20
C THR A 147 -1.19 -0.04 0.51
N GLY A 148 -0.84 -1.12 -0.19
CA GLY A 148 0.04 -2.17 0.32
C GLY A 148 1.47 -1.68 0.58
N ALA A 149 2.02 -0.85 -0.30
CA ALA A 149 3.32 -0.20 -0.10
C ALA A 149 3.30 0.73 1.13
N CYS A 150 2.25 1.54 1.29
CA CYS A 150 2.05 2.35 2.49
C CYS A 150 1.99 1.49 3.77
N ALA A 151 1.17 0.45 3.76
CA ALA A 151 1.01 -0.45 4.90
C ALA A 151 2.33 -1.18 5.25
N ALA A 152 3.11 -1.58 4.25
CA ALA A 152 4.41 -2.23 4.46
C ALA A 152 5.41 -1.30 5.17
N VAL A 153 5.49 -0.05 4.75
CA VAL A 153 6.37 0.94 5.39
C VAL A 153 5.90 1.28 6.80
N VAL A 154 4.60 1.46 7.02
CA VAL A 154 4.01 1.61 8.37
C VAL A 154 4.39 0.43 9.26
N ALA A 155 4.21 -0.81 8.77
CA ALA A 155 4.56 -2.01 9.50
C ALA A 155 6.07 -2.11 9.81
N GLY A 156 6.94 -1.75 8.86
CA GLY A 156 8.39 -1.77 9.08
C GLY A 156 8.86 -0.71 10.07
N VAL A 157 8.26 0.50 10.05
CA VAL A 157 8.54 1.55 11.05
C VAL A 157 8.07 1.11 12.45
N LEU A 158 6.87 0.54 12.57
CA LEU A 158 6.35 0.01 13.85
C LEU A 158 7.19 -1.15 14.41
N ARG A 159 7.92 -1.85 13.56
CA ARG A 159 8.86 -2.92 13.92
C ARG A 159 10.29 -2.42 14.17
N GLU A 160 10.51 -1.11 14.07
CA GLU A 160 11.85 -0.49 14.19
C GLU A 160 12.85 -1.02 13.14
N LEU A 161 12.35 -1.54 12.02
CA LEU A 161 13.16 -2.06 10.91
C LEU A 161 13.47 -0.99 9.86
N LEU A 162 12.65 0.06 9.80
CA LEU A 162 12.71 1.09 8.77
C LEU A 162 12.72 2.48 9.38
N LEU A 163 13.37 3.40 8.66
CA LEU A 163 13.40 4.82 8.92
C LEU A 163 12.79 5.55 7.72
N SER A 164 11.76 6.36 7.97
CA SER A 164 11.11 7.17 6.93
C SER A 164 12.04 8.29 6.44
N PRO A 165 12.07 8.63 5.13
CA PRO A 165 11.29 8.03 4.04
C PRO A 165 11.90 6.71 3.54
N VAL A 166 11.06 5.85 2.95
CA VAL A 166 11.43 4.52 2.46
C VAL A 166 11.11 4.36 0.97
N THR A 167 12.06 3.82 0.23
CA THR A 167 11.90 3.35 -1.14
C THR A 167 11.29 1.95 -1.14
N VAL A 168 10.20 1.74 -1.88
CA VAL A 168 9.51 0.46 -2.02
C VAL A 168 9.59 0.01 -3.48
N ASP A 169 10.36 -1.05 -3.73
CA ASP A 169 10.40 -1.71 -5.03
C ASP A 169 9.29 -2.77 -5.12
N THR A 170 8.34 -2.54 -6.02
CA THR A 170 7.30 -3.51 -6.40
C THR A 170 7.58 -4.03 -7.81
N ARG A 171 6.88 -5.09 -8.22
CA ARG A 171 7.01 -5.62 -9.60
C ARG A 171 6.57 -4.61 -10.67
N GLY A 172 5.64 -3.71 -10.33
CA GLY A 172 5.12 -2.65 -11.20
C GLY A 172 5.90 -1.35 -11.14
N GLY A 173 7.00 -1.30 -10.39
CA GLY A 173 7.88 -0.13 -10.28
C GLY A 173 8.10 0.34 -8.85
N ARG A 174 8.77 1.49 -8.74
CA ARG A 174 9.23 2.07 -7.48
C ARG A 174 8.25 3.11 -6.96
N LEU A 175 8.03 3.10 -5.65
CA LEU A 175 7.31 4.13 -4.90
C LEU A 175 8.20 4.65 -3.77
N GLN A 176 8.01 5.91 -3.40
CA GLN A 176 8.60 6.47 -2.20
C GLN A 176 7.51 6.76 -1.18
N ILE A 177 7.67 6.25 0.04
CA ILE A 177 6.70 6.37 1.11
C ILE A 177 7.33 7.14 2.27
N ALA A 178 6.65 8.17 2.74
CA ALA A 178 7.03 8.90 3.94
C ALA A 178 5.92 8.83 4.97
N TRP A 179 6.29 8.56 6.22
CA TRP A 179 5.38 8.56 7.36
C TRP A 179 6.10 9.07 8.60
N ASP A 180 5.51 10.06 9.27
CA ASP A 180 6.12 10.76 10.41
C ASP A 180 5.71 10.11 11.76
N GLY A 181 5.14 8.89 11.71
CA GLY A 181 4.76 8.09 12.88
C GLY A 181 3.27 8.11 13.23
N PRO A 182 2.86 7.42 14.31
CA PRO A 182 1.46 7.27 14.71
C PRO A 182 0.71 8.60 14.79
N GLY A 183 -0.52 8.62 14.25
CA GLY A 183 -1.37 9.83 14.21
C GLY A 183 -1.05 10.80 13.07
N THR A 184 0.01 10.57 12.29
CA THR A 184 0.36 11.39 11.12
C THR A 184 -0.02 10.70 9.80
N PRO A 185 -0.28 11.47 8.72
CA PRO A 185 -0.63 10.89 7.43
C PRO A 185 0.58 10.25 6.73
N VAL A 186 0.31 9.18 5.97
CA VAL A 186 1.31 8.59 5.05
C VAL A 186 1.28 9.37 3.73
N ARG A 187 2.44 9.74 3.22
CA ARG A 187 2.61 10.32 1.89
C ARG A 187 3.21 9.28 0.95
N MET A 188 2.59 9.11 -0.22
CA MET A 188 3.08 8.20 -1.26
C MET A 188 3.41 8.99 -2.52
N THR A 189 4.66 8.91 -2.97
CA THR A 189 5.14 9.52 -4.20
C THR A 189 5.50 8.43 -5.22
N GLY A 190 5.14 8.65 -6.48
CA GLY A 190 5.53 7.76 -7.55
C GLY A 190 5.15 8.29 -8.93
N PRO A 191 5.56 7.59 -10.00
CA PRO A 191 5.27 8.01 -11.36
C PRO A 191 3.79 7.80 -11.73
N ALA A 192 3.37 8.54 -12.76
CA ALA A 192 2.18 8.30 -13.56
C ALA A 192 2.54 8.55 -15.03
N VAL A 193 2.36 7.54 -15.89
CA VAL A 193 2.83 7.56 -17.28
C VAL A 193 1.65 7.34 -18.22
N ARG A 194 1.46 8.24 -19.18
CA ARG A 194 0.52 8.04 -20.29
C ARG A 194 1.09 7.00 -21.24
N VAL A 195 0.31 5.96 -21.57
CA VAL A 195 0.74 4.88 -22.46
C VAL A 195 0.30 5.13 -23.91
N PHE A 196 -1.00 5.39 -24.12
CA PHE A 196 -1.58 5.73 -25.43
C PHE A 196 -2.90 6.48 -25.23
N ASP A 197 -3.41 7.04 -26.32
CA ASP A 197 -4.76 7.62 -26.43
C ASP A 197 -5.55 6.76 -27.46
N ALA A 198 -6.82 6.49 -27.19
CA ALA A 198 -7.69 5.71 -28.07
C ALA A 198 -9.16 6.15 -27.95
N GLU A 199 -9.93 5.90 -29.01
CA GLU A 199 -11.38 6.09 -29.07
C GLU A 199 -12.06 4.73 -29.21
N ILE A 200 -13.20 4.55 -28.53
CA ILE A 200 -13.98 3.30 -28.54
C ILE A 200 -15.45 3.70 -28.66
N ASP A 201 -16.18 3.08 -29.61
CA ASP A 201 -17.63 3.21 -29.70
C ASP A 201 -18.29 2.42 -28.57
N ILE A 202 -19.17 3.08 -27.81
CA ILE A 202 -19.91 2.49 -26.71
C ILE A 202 -21.38 2.40 -27.15
N ASP A 203 -21.80 1.23 -27.64
CA ASP A 203 -23.20 0.90 -27.96
C ASP A 203 -24.08 0.79 -26.70
#